data_AF-A0A553I7X9-F1
#
_entry.id   AF-A0A553I7X9-F1
#
_cell.length_a   1.000
_cell.length_b   1.000
_cell.length_c   1.000
_cell.angle_alpha   90.00
_cell.angle_beta   90.00
_cell.angle_gamma   90.00
#
_symmetry.space_group_name_H-M   'P 1'
#
loop_
_entity.id
_entity.type
_entity.pdbx_description
1 polymer ?
#
loop_
_entity_poly.entity_id
_entity_poly.type
_entity_poly.pdbx_seq_one_letter_code
_entity_poly.pdbx_strand_id
1 'polypeptide(L)'
;MCNPKALIILLCSLILFSLSHAQDNCYGDKSIAGYCTPLTFTDTTVQFKAPPTTSECQDTCRGINQDGGDWLVDFSTDPDGARHSISLYPCGFAVSPGEGTPHNARFSLTNQDILDLYDESLNRFGGLHAGKISAQGTMLCGDFHVNWFIQDLSA
;
A
#
# COMPACT_ATOMS: atom_id res chain seq x y z
N MET A 1 -44.66 -38.88 23.91
CA MET A 1 -43.71 -39.32 22.88
C MET A 1 -43.27 -38.09 22.08
N CYS A 2 -42.14 -37.49 22.44
CA CYS A 2 -41.58 -36.36 21.71
C CYS A 2 -40.94 -36.87 20.42
N ASN A 3 -41.34 -36.30 19.28
CA ASN A 3 -40.86 -36.68 17.96
C ASN A 3 -39.53 -35.96 17.67
N PRO A 4 -38.39 -36.67 17.47
CA PRO A 4 -37.05 -36.07 17.51
C PRO A 4 -36.61 -35.34 16.23
N LYS A 5 -37.51 -35.13 15.25
CA LYS A 5 -37.13 -34.71 13.89
C LYS A 5 -37.16 -33.20 13.63
N ALA A 6 -37.65 -32.38 14.56
CA ALA A 6 -37.83 -30.94 14.33
C ALA A 6 -36.68 -30.06 14.86
N LEU A 7 -35.77 -30.60 15.68
CA LEU A 7 -34.76 -29.79 16.38
C LEU A 7 -33.40 -29.72 15.65
N ILE A 8 -33.17 -30.52 14.61
CA ILE A 8 -31.85 -30.63 13.95
C ILE A 8 -31.70 -29.64 12.78
N ILE A 9 -32.79 -29.06 12.27
CA ILE A 9 -32.73 -28.16 11.09
C ILE A 9 -32.44 -26.70 11.48
N LEU A 10 -32.68 -26.28 12.73
CA LEU A 10 -32.45 -24.88 13.14
C LEU A 10 -31.01 -24.53 13.55
N LEU A 11 -30.14 -25.52 13.75
CA LEU A 11 -28.74 -25.30 14.18
C LEU A 11 -27.74 -25.21 13.02
N CYS A 12 -28.17 -25.50 11.78
CA CYS A 12 -27.27 -25.50 10.62
C CYS A 12 -27.22 -24.14 9.88
N SER A 13 -28.07 -23.18 10.25
CA SER A 13 -28.20 -21.88 9.56
C SER A 13 -27.34 -20.76 10.18
N LEU A 14 -26.57 -21.04 11.25
CA LEU A 14 -25.76 -20.04 11.97
C LEU A 14 -24.27 -20.08 11.64
N ILE A 15 -23.82 -20.97 10.74
CA ILE A 15 -22.40 -21.13 10.35
C ILE A 15 -22.14 -20.57 8.93
N LEU A 16 -22.89 -19.56 8.53
CA LEU A 16 -22.64 -18.77 7.30
C LEU A 16 -22.53 -17.27 7.59
N PHE A 17 -22.14 -16.90 8.82
CA PHE A 17 -21.32 -15.70 8.96
C PHE A 17 -19.93 -16.05 8.46
N SER A 18 -19.79 -16.14 7.14
CA SER A 18 -18.50 -16.01 6.50
C SER A 18 -17.93 -14.70 7.03
N LEU A 19 -16.98 -14.78 7.95
CA LEU A 19 -16.01 -13.71 8.15
C LEU A 19 -15.41 -13.50 6.77
N SER A 20 -15.96 -12.56 6.02
CA SER A 20 -15.25 -11.92 4.92
C SER A 20 -14.07 -11.23 5.60
N HIS A 21 -13.02 -11.99 5.89
CA HIS A 21 -11.69 -11.42 6.05
C HIS A 21 -11.47 -10.70 4.73
N ALA A 22 -11.61 -9.37 4.74
CA ALA A 22 -11.12 -8.55 3.67
C ALA A 22 -9.68 -9.01 3.44
N GLN A 23 -9.39 -9.55 2.25
CA GLN A 23 -8.02 -9.91 1.93
C GLN A 23 -7.20 -8.64 2.06
N ASP A 24 -6.24 -8.65 2.98
CA ASP A 24 -5.27 -7.59 3.09
C ASP A 24 -4.13 -7.90 2.12
N ASN A 25 -4.32 -7.49 0.88
CA ASN A 25 -3.31 -7.65 -0.16
C ASN A 25 -2.06 -6.82 0.17
N CYS A 26 -2.20 -5.76 0.98
CA CYS A 26 -1.08 -4.90 1.34
C CYS A 26 -0.18 -5.54 2.41
N TYR A 27 -0.64 -6.53 3.17
CA TYR A 27 0.21 -7.23 4.13
C TYR A 27 1.43 -7.89 3.47
N GLY A 28 1.27 -8.50 2.29
CA GLY A 28 2.37 -9.15 1.56
C GLY A 28 2.97 -10.36 2.29
N ASP A 29 4.22 -10.70 1.97
CA ASP A 29 5.01 -11.74 2.63
C ASP A 29 6.09 -11.11 3.52
N LYS A 30 5.78 -10.99 4.81
CA LYS A 30 6.69 -10.38 5.80
C LYS A 30 7.99 -11.17 6.06
N SER A 31 8.17 -12.35 5.44
CA SER A 31 9.45 -13.07 5.49
C SER A 31 10.49 -12.54 4.49
N ILE A 32 10.04 -11.76 3.49
CA ILE A 32 10.91 -11.11 2.51
C ILE A 32 11.51 -9.87 3.17
N ALA A 33 12.84 -9.83 3.28
CA ALA A 33 13.54 -8.64 3.71
C ALA A 33 13.56 -7.62 2.57
N GLY A 34 13.02 -6.43 2.84
CA GLY A 34 13.10 -5.28 1.93
C GLY A 34 14.50 -4.64 1.92
N TYR A 35 14.72 -3.74 0.96
CA TYR A 35 15.94 -2.94 0.86
C TYR A 35 15.85 -1.58 1.54
N CYS A 36 14.63 -1.17 1.91
CA CYS A 36 14.34 0.14 2.44
C CYS A 36 13.70 0.06 3.82
N THR A 37 13.97 1.07 4.64
CA THR A 37 13.38 1.22 5.97
C THR A 37 12.53 2.48 6.00
N PRO A 38 11.20 2.38 6.17
CA PRO A 38 10.35 3.54 6.37
C PRO A 38 10.77 4.34 7.61
N LEU A 39 10.84 5.66 7.48
CA LEU A 39 11.26 6.58 8.55
C LEU A 39 10.10 7.40 9.10
N THR A 40 9.24 7.90 8.22
CA THR A 40 8.11 8.77 8.59
C THR A 40 6.86 8.43 7.80
N PHE A 41 5.69 8.70 8.39
CA PHE A 41 4.37 8.55 7.78
C PHE A 41 3.53 9.79 8.10
N THR A 42 3.03 10.45 7.07
CA THR A 42 2.21 11.66 7.17
C THR A 42 0.93 11.47 6.39
N ASP A 43 -0.20 11.69 7.03
CA ASP A 43 -1.51 11.72 6.39
C ASP A 43 -1.66 13.00 5.57
N THR A 44 -1.95 12.83 4.28
CA THR A 44 -2.17 13.94 3.33
C THR A 44 -3.55 13.89 2.70
N THR A 45 -4.44 13.01 3.18
CA THR A 45 -5.75 12.72 2.56
C THR A 45 -6.57 13.97 2.29
N VAL A 46 -6.63 14.90 3.24
CA VAL A 46 -7.42 16.16 3.13
C VAL A 46 -6.85 17.17 2.14
N GLN A 47 -5.63 16.95 1.63
CA GLN A 47 -4.97 17.83 0.65
C GLN A 47 -5.43 17.53 -0.79
N PHE A 48 -6.10 16.40 -1.01
CA PHE A 48 -6.56 15.96 -2.32
C PHE A 48 -8.08 16.09 -2.45
N LYS A 49 -8.55 16.48 -3.64
CA LYS A 49 -9.99 16.60 -3.93
C LYS A 49 -10.67 15.24 -4.04
N ALA A 50 -9.95 14.25 -4.56
CA ALA A 50 -10.42 12.89 -4.76
C ALA A 50 -9.34 11.89 -4.33
N PRO A 51 -9.04 11.79 -3.01
CA PRO A 51 -8.08 10.81 -2.53
C PRO A 51 -8.60 9.40 -2.81
N PRO A 52 -7.70 8.45 -3.16
CA PRO A 52 -8.08 7.06 -3.39
C PRO A 52 -8.78 6.44 -2.18
N THR A 53 -9.63 5.47 -2.44
CA THR A 53 -10.24 4.63 -1.43
C THR A 53 -9.28 3.55 -0.95
N THR A 54 -9.47 3.08 0.27
CA THR A 54 -8.78 1.92 0.84
C THR A 54 -8.92 0.69 -0.06
N SER A 55 -10.08 0.48 -0.70
CA SER A 55 -10.29 -0.60 -1.67
C SER A 55 -9.43 -0.43 -2.91
N GLU A 56 -9.30 0.77 -3.46
CA GLU A 56 -8.41 1.04 -4.60
C GLU A 56 -6.94 0.79 -4.24
N CYS A 57 -6.52 1.11 -3.01
CA CYS A 57 -5.18 0.77 -2.55
C CYS A 57 -4.98 -0.74 -2.40
N GLN A 58 -5.98 -1.47 -1.90
CA GLN A 58 -5.94 -2.94 -1.86
C GLN A 58 -5.87 -3.57 -3.26
N ASP A 59 -6.47 -2.93 -4.27
CA ASP A 59 -6.32 -3.34 -5.68
C ASP A 59 -4.91 -3.06 -6.20
N THR A 60 -4.31 -1.92 -5.87
CA THR A 60 -2.90 -1.64 -6.18
C THR A 60 -1.97 -2.67 -5.56
N CYS A 61 -2.13 -2.96 -4.27
CA CYS A 61 -1.33 -3.97 -3.56
C CYS A 61 -1.45 -5.35 -4.19
N ARG A 62 -2.65 -5.74 -4.65
CA ARG A 62 -2.83 -6.99 -5.39
C ARG A 62 -2.03 -6.99 -6.70
N GLY A 63 -2.01 -5.87 -7.42
CA GLY A 63 -1.19 -5.71 -8.62
C GLY A 63 0.30 -5.85 -8.34
N ILE A 64 0.80 -5.18 -7.31
CA ILE A 64 2.21 -5.24 -6.88
C ILE A 64 2.61 -6.68 -6.52
N ASN A 65 1.77 -7.42 -5.76
CA ASN A 65 2.05 -8.82 -5.42
C ASN A 65 2.15 -9.76 -6.63
N GLN A 66 1.52 -9.39 -7.75
CA GLN A 66 1.54 -10.19 -8.98
C GLN A 66 2.72 -9.83 -9.89
N ASP A 67 3.34 -8.67 -9.68
CA ASP A 67 4.50 -8.26 -10.46
C ASP A 67 5.76 -9.00 -9.99
N GLY A 68 6.59 -9.39 -10.95
CA GLY A 68 7.78 -10.20 -10.70
C GLY A 68 9.03 -9.35 -10.59
N GLY A 69 9.78 -9.53 -9.51
CA GLY A 69 11.10 -8.91 -9.33
C GLY A 69 11.05 -7.57 -8.60
N ASP A 70 12.20 -6.91 -8.57
CA ASP A 70 12.36 -5.65 -7.85
C ASP A 70 12.14 -4.46 -8.79
N TRP A 71 11.52 -3.41 -8.26
CA TRP A 71 11.37 -2.15 -8.97
C TRP A 71 12.66 -1.33 -8.88
N LEU A 72 13.27 -1.07 -10.04
CA LEU A 72 14.44 -0.23 -10.14
C LEU A 72 14.05 1.25 -10.24
N VAL A 73 14.59 2.06 -9.33
CA VAL A 73 14.48 3.52 -9.37
C VAL A 73 15.81 4.09 -9.84
N ASP A 74 15.77 4.94 -10.86
CA ASP A 74 16.96 5.61 -11.42
C ASP A 74 16.65 7.09 -11.64
N PHE A 75 17.12 7.94 -10.73
CA PHE A 75 16.87 9.38 -10.83
C PHE A 75 17.75 10.08 -11.86
N SER A 76 18.74 9.40 -12.47
CA SER A 76 19.69 10.05 -13.38
C SER A 76 19.05 10.55 -14.68
N THR A 77 17.88 10.01 -15.03
CA THR A 77 17.10 10.41 -16.21
C THR A 77 15.99 11.39 -15.89
N ASP A 78 15.76 11.67 -14.61
CA ASP A 78 14.62 12.43 -14.14
C ASP A 78 14.94 13.93 -14.11
N PRO A 79 14.03 14.80 -14.59
CA PRO A 79 14.17 16.23 -14.37
C PRO A 79 14.09 16.54 -12.88
N ASP A 80 14.74 17.63 -12.44
CA ASP A 80 14.80 18.00 -11.01
C ASP A 80 13.42 18.03 -10.36
N GLY A 81 13.26 17.24 -9.29
CA GLY A 81 12.00 17.12 -8.55
C GLY A 81 10.94 16.21 -9.17
N ALA A 82 11.27 15.49 -10.25
CA ALA A 82 10.37 14.48 -10.80
C ALA A 82 10.18 13.30 -9.84
N ARG A 83 9.06 12.62 -10.05
CA ARG A 83 8.68 11.43 -9.30
C ARG A 83 8.75 10.22 -10.21
N HIS A 84 9.44 9.18 -9.75
CA HIS A 84 9.34 7.85 -10.35
C HIS A 84 8.06 7.20 -9.81
N SER A 85 7.18 6.68 -10.67
CA SER A 85 5.84 6.26 -10.24
C SER A 85 5.35 4.95 -10.86
N ILE A 86 4.50 4.26 -10.09
CA ILE A 86 3.67 3.14 -10.52
C ILE A 86 2.23 3.66 -10.61
N SER A 87 1.78 3.97 -11.82
CA SER A 87 0.47 4.60 -12.11
C SER A 87 -0.54 3.63 -12.74
N LEU A 88 -0.43 2.34 -12.43
CA LEU A 88 -1.32 1.31 -13.00
C LEU A 88 -2.71 1.29 -12.36
N TYR A 89 -2.86 1.91 -11.19
CA TYR A 89 -4.06 1.88 -10.36
C TYR A 89 -4.36 3.27 -9.78
N PRO A 90 -5.62 3.58 -9.40
CA PRO A 90 -5.99 4.89 -8.86
C PRO A 90 -5.22 5.28 -7.59
N CYS A 91 -4.94 4.30 -6.72
CA CYS A 91 -4.10 4.51 -5.54
C CYS A 91 -2.63 4.27 -5.91
N GLY A 92 -2.03 5.23 -6.58
CA GLY A 92 -0.68 5.13 -7.12
C GLY A 92 0.41 5.22 -6.06
N PHE A 93 1.59 4.70 -6.43
CA PHE A 93 2.81 4.79 -5.63
C PHE A 93 3.85 5.60 -6.38
N ALA A 94 4.57 6.47 -5.68
CA ALA A 94 5.67 7.21 -6.27
C ALA A 94 6.81 7.45 -5.27
N VAL A 95 7.99 7.69 -5.80
CA VAL A 95 9.17 8.11 -5.04
C VAL A 95 9.84 9.31 -5.70
N SER A 96 10.52 10.13 -4.89
CA SER A 96 11.40 11.20 -5.38
C SER A 96 12.67 11.27 -4.54
N PRO A 97 13.73 11.94 -5.02
CA PRO A 97 14.90 12.22 -4.20
C PRO A 97 14.49 12.91 -2.89
N GLY A 98 15.00 12.42 -1.77
CA GLY A 98 14.95 13.07 -0.47
C GLY A 98 16.14 14.01 -0.25
N GLU A 99 16.20 14.63 0.93
CA GLU A 99 17.29 15.54 1.27
C GLU A 99 18.66 14.84 1.22
N GLY A 100 19.62 15.45 0.53
CA GLY A 100 20.99 14.91 0.39
C GLY A 100 21.15 13.76 -0.60
N THR A 101 20.07 13.27 -1.21
CA THR A 101 20.15 12.20 -2.21
C THR A 101 20.67 12.73 -3.54
N PRO A 102 21.74 12.14 -4.11
CA PRO A 102 22.28 12.57 -5.40
C PRO A 102 21.28 12.41 -6.55
N HIS A 103 21.35 13.30 -7.55
CA HIS A 103 20.50 13.22 -8.75
C HIS A 103 20.73 11.94 -9.57
N ASN A 104 21.88 11.30 -9.43
CA ASN A 104 22.19 10.03 -10.08
C ASN A 104 21.99 8.81 -9.16
N ALA A 105 21.27 8.97 -8.04
CA ALA A 105 20.98 7.86 -7.14
C ALA A 105 20.13 6.81 -7.86
N ARG A 106 20.52 5.56 -7.65
CA ARG A 106 19.89 4.38 -8.23
C ARG A 106 19.82 3.29 -7.19
N PHE A 107 18.62 2.78 -6.97
CA PHE A 107 18.35 1.76 -5.95
C PHE A 107 17.16 0.91 -6.38
N SER A 108 16.97 -0.20 -5.68
CA SER A 108 15.85 -1.11 -5.92
C SER A 108 14.89 -1.06 -4.75
N LEU A 109 13.63 -1.33 -5.04
CA LEU A 109 12.58 -1.59 -4.08
C LEU A 109 12.07 -2.99 -4.34
N THR A 110 12.05 -3.83 -3.31
CA THR A 110 11.26 -5.06 -3.38
C THR A 110 9.78 -4.69 -3.41
N ASN A 111 8.93 -5.60 -3.90
CA ASN A 111 7.49 -5.44 -3.74
C ASN A 111 7.10 -5.28 -2.26
N GLN A 112 7.79 -5.99 -1.35
CA GLN A 112 7.52 -5.90 0.07
C GLN A 112 7.79 -4.51 0.65
N ASP A 113 8.84 -3.81 0.21
CA ASP A 113 9.12 -2.43 0.61
C ASP A 113 7.93 -1.51 0.32
N ILE A 114 7.30 -1.67 -0.85
CA ILE A 114 6.15 -0.87 -1.26
C ILE A 114 4.90 -1.28 -0.48
N LEU A 115 4.66 -2.59 -0.34
CA LEU A 115 3.52 -3.14 0.38
C LEU A 115 3.52 -2.73 1.86
N ASP A 116 4.68 -2.72 2.52
CA ASP A 116 4.81 -2.27 3.91
C ASP A 116 4.41 -0.79 4.08
N LEU A 117 4.70 0.06 3.10
CA LEU A 117 4.25 1.45 3.12
C LEU A 117 2.72 1.56 2.97
N TYR A 118 2.10 0.73 2.13
CA TYR A 118 0.65 0.67 1.99
C TYR A 118 -0.03 0.14 3.24
N ASP A 119 0.41 -1.02 3.73
CA ASP A 119 -0.12 -1.69 4.92
C ASP A 119 -0.11 -0.74 6.12
N GLU A 120 1.06 -0.16 6.42
CA GLU A 120 1.20 0.76 7.54
C GLU A 120 0.38 2.05 7.35
N SER A 121 0.30 2.59 6.13
CA SER A 121 -0.52 3.77 5.85
C SER A 121 -2.02 3.48 6.01
N LEU A 122 -2.49 2.34 5.52
CA LEU A 122 -3.89 1.91 5.64
C LEU A 122 -4.26 1.66 7.10
N ASN A 123 -3.38 1.02 7.87
CA ASN A 123 -3.57 0.76 9.30
C ASN A 123 -3.63 2.08 10.10
N ARG A 124 -2.80 3.07 9.77
CA ARG A 124 -2.77 4.37 10.45
C ARG A 124 -3.93 5.28 10.05
N PHE A 125 -4.26 5.36 8.76
CA PHE A 125 -5.05 6.45 8.21
C PHE A 125 -6.36 6.02 7.52
N GLY A 126 -6.51 4.75 7.13
CA GLY A 126 -7.66 4.27 6.35
C GLY A 126 -9.02 4.44 7.05
N GLY A 127 -9.04 4.46 8.38
CA GLY A 127 -10.24 4.70 9.19
C GLY A 127 -10.61 6.17 9.39
N LEU A 128 -9.75 7.12 9.01
CA LEU A 128 -9.89 8.53 9.40
C LEU A 128 -10.77 9.35 8.45
N HIS A 129 -10.79 9.01 7.15
CA HIS A 129 -11.40 9.84 6.10
C HIS A 129 -12.46 9.09 5.30
N ALA A 130 -13.38 8.41 6.00
CA ALA A 130 -14.47 7.64 5.39
C ALA A 130 -13.97 6.61 4.36
N GLY A 131 -12.88 5.91 4.69
CA GLY A 131 -12.29 4.90 3.83
C GLY A 131 -11.49 5.44 2.64
N LYS A 132 -11.11 6.74 2.66
CA LYS A 132 -10.17 7.34 1.71
C LYS A 132 -8.80 7.55 2.36
N ILE A 133 -7.76 7.58 1.54
CA ILE A 133 -6.39 7.70 1.99
C ILE A 133 -5.50 8.36 0.93
N SER A 134 -4.70 9.33 1.38
CA SER A 134 -3.42 9.68 0.77
C SER A 134 -2.40 9.80 1.90
N ALA A 135 -1.18 9.33 1.67
CA ALA A 135 -0.10 9.39 2.63
C ALA A 135 1.22 9.69 1.93
N GLN A 136 2.16 10.26 2.67
CA GLN A 136 3.53 10.42 2.23
C GLN A 136 4.50 10.31 3.39
N GLY A 137 5.77 10.19 3.08
CA GLY A 137 6.80 10.21 4.10
C GLY A 137 8.18 10.05 3.52
N THR A 138 9.08 9.57 4.35
CA THR A 138 10.46 9.30 4.02
C THR A 138 10.82 7.86 4.33
N MET A 139 11.79 7.33 3.59
CA MET A 139 12.42 6.03 3.83
C MET A 139 13.92 6.13 3.53
N LEU A 140 14.69 5.22 4.12
CA LEU A 140 16.11 5.05 3.83
C LEU A 140 16.29 3.80 2.96
N CYS A 141 16.88 3.95 1.77
CA CYS A 141 17.14 2.87 0.82
C CYS A 141 18.64 2.75 0.58
N GLY A 142 19.30 1.82 1.30
CA GLY A 142 20.76 1.83 1.42
C GLY A 142 21.23 3.14 2.06
N ASP A 143 21.99 3.94 1.31
CA ASP A 143 22.49 5.25 1.78
C ASP A 143 21.63 6.44 1.31
N PHE A 144 20.52 6.19 0.60
CA PHE A 144 19.70 7.24 0.00
C PHE A 144 18.45 7.54 0.82
N HIS A 145 18.24 8.81 1.15
CA HIS A 145 16.97 9.29 1.68
C HIS A 145 15.98 9.49 0.54
N VAL A 146 14.82 8.86 0.63
CA VAL A 146 13.83 8.85 -0.44
C VAL A 146 12.51 9.34 0.13
N ASN A 147 11.87 10.27 -0.58
CA ASN A 147 10.48 10.62 -0.30
C ASN A 147 9.58 9.60 -1.01
N TRP A 148 8.53 9.14 -0.34
CA TRP A 148 7.54 8.24 -0.92
C TRP A 148 6.13 8.83 -0.81
N PHE A 149 5.25 8.43 -1.75
CA PHE A 149 3.90 8.95 -1.88
C PHE A 149 2.92 7.82 -2.22
N ILE A 150 1.79 7.79 -1.51
CA ILE A 150 0.60 6.98 -1.81
C ILE A 150 -0.55 7.96 -2.02
N GLN A 151 -1.00 8.12 -3.26
CA GLN A 151 -2.00 9.12 -3.63
C GLN A 151 -2.54 8.82 -5.03
N ASP A 152 -3.55 9.57 -5.45
CA ASP A 152 -3.88 9.66 -6.87
C ASP A 152 -2.73 10.36 -7.62
N LEU A 153 -2.22 9.71 -8.67
CA LEU A 153 -1.13 10.18 -9.53
C LEU A 153 -1.60 10.55 -10.94
N SER A 154 -2.91 10.53 -11.21
CA SER A 154 -3.49 10.76 -12.54
C SER A 154 -3.61 12.24 -12.96
N ALA A 155 -2.78 13.11 -12.38
CA ALA A 155 -2.79 14.56 -12.63
C ALA A 155 -2.19 14.95 -14.00
#